data_AF-A0A3P7DXP4-F1
#
_entry.id   AF-A0A3P7DXP4-F1
#
_cell.length_a   1.000
_cell.length_b   1.000
_cell.length_c   1.000
_cell.angle_alpha   90.00
_cell.angle_beta   90.00
_cell.angle_gamma   90.00
#
_symmetry.space_group_name_H-M   'P 1'
#
loop_
_entity.id
_entity.type
_entity.pdbx_description
1 polymer ?
#
loop_
_entity_poly.entity_id
_entity_poly.type
_entity_poly.pdbx_seq_one_letter_code
_entity_poly.pdbx_strand_id
1 'polypeptide(L)'
;MFRYECSICYKEAVNPVVLSCGHFYCWECIDEWLNKYAHEKKKCPICKTHVRDGGIIPIYGKGIVKHCENPRPSARALNFKDDKDDSPTGDKKWMDFFKVSAIMAGLVGSFMLGKQVAKR
;
A
#
# COMPACT_ATOMS: atom_id res chain seq x y z
N MET A 1 -29.09 24.33 12.90
CA MET A 1 -28.73 22.98 12.38
C MET A 1 -27.23 23.01 12.13
N PHE A 2 -26.42 22.27 12.88
CA PHE A 2 -24.97 22.23 12.67
C PHE A 2 -24.69 21.53 11.34
N ARG A 3 -24.35 22.29 10.30
CA ARG A 3 -23.89 21.72 9.03
C ARG A 3 -22.44 21.32 9.20
N TYR A 4 -22.10 20.09 8.84
CA TYR A 4 -20.74 19.62 8.90
C TYR A 4 -19.94 20.23 7.74
N GLU A 5 -19.15 21.26 8.05
CA GLU A 5 -18.36 22.00 7.07
C GLU A 5 -16.96 21.39 6.92
N CYS A 6 -16.51 21.20 5.68
CA CYS A 6 -15.14 20.77 5.40
C CYS A 6 -14.15 21.91 5.62
N SER A 7 -13.12 21.69 6.44
CA SER A 7 -12.09 22.69 6.75
C SER A 7 -11.08 22.99 5.63
N ILE A 8 -11.22 22.37 4.45
CA ILE A 8 -10.42 22.68 3.25
C ILE A 8 -11.22 23.55 2.28
N CYS A 9 -12.46 23.17 1.97
CA CYS A 9 -13.29 23.87 0.97
C CYS A 9 -14.34 24.82 1.56
N TYR A 10 -14.54 24.82 2.88
CA TYR A 10 -15.50 25.67 3.61
C TYR A 10 -16.94 25.56 3.10
N LYS A 11 -17.30 24.36 2.64
CA LYS A 11 -18.65 23.99 2.16
C LYS A 11 -19.16 22.81 2.96
N GLU A 12 -20.46 22.54 2.82
CA GLU A 12 -21.04 21.30 3.33
C GLU A 12 -20.27 20.09 2.79
N ALA A 13 -19.85 19.20 3.69
CA ALA A 13 -18.99 18.11 3.30
C ALA A 13 -19.74 17.05 2.48
N VAL A 14 -19.20 16.79 1.29
CA VAL A 14 -19.62 15.71 0.41
C VAL A 14 -18.74 14.49 0.69
N ASN A 15 -19.35 13.33 0.90
CA ASN A 15 -18.66 12.10 1.32
C ASN A 15 -17.75 12.38 2.53
N PRO A 16 -18.35 12.77 3.67
CA PRO A 16 -17.60 13.26 4.81
C PRO A 16 -16.71 12.19 5.41
N VAL A 17 -15.49 12.56 5.77
CA VAL A 17 -14.51 11.69 6.42
C VAL A 17 -13.90 12.36 7.64
N VAL A 18 -13.57 11.54 8.63
CA VAL A 18 -12.83 11.95 9.82
C VAL A 18 -11.49 11.26 9.84
N LEU A 19 -10.44 12.05 10.10
CA LEU A 19 -9.12 11.52 10.34
C LEU A 19 -9.03 10.94 11.75
N SER A 20 -8.07 10.05 12.01
CA SER A 20 -7.84 9.49 13.35
C SER A 20 -7.54 10.54 14.45
N CYS A 21 -7.22 11.77 14.07
CA CYS A 21 -7.07 12.91 14.98
C CYS A 21 -8.39 13.64 15.30
N GLY A 22 -9.52 13.22 14.73
CA GLY A 22 -10.85 13.81 14.93
C GLY A 22 -11.22 14.95 13.99
N HIS A 23 -10.32 15.39 13.10
CA HIS A 23 -10.60 16.48 12.16
C HIS A 23 -11.38 16.02 10.94
N PHE A 24 -12.25 16.91 10.42
CA PHE A 24 -13.33 16.60 9.49
C PHE A 24 -13.15 17.26 8.11
N TYR A 25 -13.38 16.50 7.04
CA TYR A 25 -13.16 16.90 5.65
C TYR A 25 -14.13 16.22 4.67
N CYS A 26 -14.23 16.74 3.43
CA CYS A 26 -14.71 15.94 2.30
C CYS A 26 -13.66 14.89 1.95
N TRP A 27 -14.10 13.73 1.45
CA TRP A 27 -13.20 12.72 0.89
C TRP A 27 -12.25 13.30 -0.17
N GLU A 28 -12.81 13.91 -1.23
CA GLU A 28 -12.02 14.46 -2.35
C GLU A 28 -11.00 15.50 -1.86
N CYS A 29 -11.41 16.38 -0.94
CA CYS A 29 -10.53 17.44 -0.43
C CYS A 29 -9.34 16.86 0.34
N ILE A 30 -9.57 15.86 1.19
CA ILE A 30 -8.47 15.30 1.98
C ILE A 30 -7.61 14.33 1.16
N ASP A 31 -8.19 13.62 0.19
CA ASP A 31 -7.46 12.75 -0.72
C ASP A 31 -6.51 13.57 -1.60
N GLU A 32 -6.99 14.66 -2.22
CA GLU A 32 -6.15 15.61 -2.94
C GLU A 32 -5.06 16.19 -2.04
N TRP A 33 -5.39 16.58 -0.81
CA TRP A 33 -4.41 17.11 0.13
C TRP A 33 -3.27 16.12 0.41
N LEU A 34 -3.63 14.87 0.72
CA LEU A 34 -2.68 13.83 1.11
C LEU A 34 -1.92 13.23 -0.08
N ASN A 35 -2.47 13.24 -1.28
CA ASN A 35 -1.80 12.70 -2.48
C ASN A 35 -0.98 13.76 -3.21
N LYS A 36 -1.38 15.03 -3.20
CA LYS A 36 -0.75 16.10 -3.98
C LYS A 36 0.28 16.91 -3.19
N TYR A 37 0.02 17.20 -1.92
CA TYR A 37 0.85 18.14 -1.15
C TYR A 37 1.77 17.45 -0.14
N ALA A 38 1.46 16.21 0.23
CA ALA A 38 2.20 15.47 1.25
C ALA A 38 3.23 14.52 0.63
N HIS A 39 4.19 15.05 -0.13
CA HIS A 39 5.29 14.25 -0.72
C HIS A 39 6.07 13.46 0.33
N GLU A 40 6.26 14.02 1.53
CA GLU A 40 7.08 13.39 2.57
C GLU A 40 6.28 12.91 3.78
N LYS A 41 5.17 13.58 4.15
CA LYS A 41 4.42 13.28 5.38
C LYS A 41 2.93 13.57 5.20
N LYS A 42 2.11 12.52 5.11
CA LYS A 42 0.64 12.59 5.19
C LYS A 42 0.24 13.17 6.55
N LYS A 43 -0.04 14.48 6.62
CA LYS A 43 -0.36 15.19 7.86
C LYS A 43 -1.70 15.90 7.78
N CYS A 44 -2.42 15.91 8.89
CA CYS A 44 -3.66 16.65 9.04
C CYS A 44 -3.43 18.16 8.77
N PRO A 45 -4.22 18.81 7.91
CA PRO A 45 -4.14 20.26 7.66
C PRO A 45 -4.25 21.12 8.91
N ILE A 46 -5.03 20.68 9.90
CA ILE A 46 -5.31 21.45 11.13
C ILE A 46 -4.22 21.18 12.19
N CYS A 47 -4.19 19.99 12.77
CA CYS A 47 -3.29 19.70 13.91
C CYS A 47 -1.91 19.16 13.53
N LYS A 48 -1.65 18.93 12.24
CA LYS A 48 -0.39 18.36 11.72
C LYS A 48 -0.05 16.94 12.20
N THR A 49 -0.97 16.25 12.89
CA THR A 49 -0.84 14.83 13.24
C THR A 49 -0.69 13.97 11.99
N HIS A 50 0.19 12.96 12.06
CA HIS A 50 0.40 12.02 10.96
C HIS A 50 -0.85 11.16 10.69
N VAL A 51 -1.26 11.09 9.43
CA VAL A 51 -2.39 10.30 8.95
C VAL A 51 -1.87 8.98 8.42
N ARG A 52 -2.21 7.88 9.10
CA ARG A 52 -1.89 6.52 8.64
C ARG A 52 -2.83 6.13 7.49
N ASP A 53 -2.46 5.16 6.66
CA ASP A 53 -3.30 4.76 5.52
C ASP A 53 -4.69 4.26 5.94
N GLY A 54 -4.85 3.64 7.11
CA GLY A 54 -6.15 3.27 7.70
C GLY A 54 -6.76 4.34 8.62
N GLY A 55 -6.16 5.52 8.71
CA GLY A 55 -6.58 6.61 9.59
C GLY A 55 -7.59 7.57 8.97
N ILE A 56 -8.14 7.26 7.79
CA ILE A 56 -9.18 8.03 7.12
C ILE A 56 -10.48 7.22 7.23
N ILE A 57 -11.42 7.71 8.03
CA ILE A 57 -12.63 6.98 8.40
C ILE A 57 -13.82 7.67 7.71
N PRO A 58 -14.45 7.04 6.70
CA PRO A 58 -15.64 7.59 6.06
C PRO A 58 -16.84 7.56 7.02
N ILE A 59 -17.64 8.62 7.01
CA ILE A 59 -18.87 8.73 7.79
C ILE A 59 -20.05 8.48 6.86
N TYR A 60 -20.77 7.40 7.14
CA TYR A 60 -22.04 7.08 6.50
C TYR A 60 -23.18 7.39 7.46
N GLY A 61 -24.21 8.08 6.97
CA GLY A 61 -25.36 8.47 7.77
C GLY A 61 -26.59 8.64 6.88
N LYS A 62 -27.76 8.49 7.48
CA LYS A 62 -29.04 8.62 6.77
C LYS A 62 -29.17 10.03 6.19
N GLY A 63 -29.14 10.15 4.86
CA GLY A 63 -29.34 11.42 4.14
C GLY A 63 -28.08 12.23 3.81
N ILE A 64 -26.88 11.85 4.28
CA ILE A 64 -25.62 12.57 3.96
C ILE A 64 -24.85 11.97 2.78
N VAL A 65 -25.07 10.69 2.49
CA VAL A 65 -24.40 9.97 1.39
C VAL A 65 -25.45 9.55 0.36
N LYS A 66 -25.24 9.91 -0.92
CA LYS A 66 -26.15 9.54 -2.02
C LYS A 66 -26.00 8.06 -2.42
N HIS A 67 -24.81 7.50 -2.22
CA HIS A 67 -24.50 6.10 -2.49
C HIS A 67 -23.62 5.53 -1.37
N CYS A 68 -23.88 4.29 -0.97
CA CYS A 68 -23.05 3.51 -0.06
C CYS A 68 -21.82 2.93 -0.79
N GLU A 69 -21.08 3.78 -1.49
CA GLU A 69 -19.84 3.36 -2.13
C GLU A 69 -18.67 3.66 -1.18
N ASN A 70 -17.68 2.77 -1.13
CA ASN A 70 -16.44 3.08 -0.47
C ASN A 70 -15.78 4.20 -1.29
N PRO A 71 -15.65 5.44 -0.76
CA PRO A 71 -15.06 6.52 -1.53
C PRO A 71 -13.59 6.23 -1.85
N ARG A 72 -12.99 5.21 -1.22
CA ARG A 72 -11.72 4.61 -1.62
C ARG A 72 -11.98 3.39 -2.52
N PRO A 73 -12.13 3.54 -3.84
CA PRO A 73 -12.30 2.40 -4.77
C PRO A 73 -11.07 1.46 -4.74
N SER A 74 -9.97 1.92 -4.17
CA SER A 74 -8.71 1.17 -4.03
C SER A 74 -8.13 1.31 -2.62
N ALA A 75 -8.96 1.19 -1.58
CA ALA A 75 -8.42 0.53 -0.38
C ALA A 75 -7.96 -0.83 -0.90
N ARG A 76 -6.70 -0.94 -1.37
CA ARG A 76 -5.99 -2.20 -1.45
C ARG A 76 -6.31 -2.78 -0.10
N ALA A 77 -7.22 -3.77 -0.09
CA ALA A 77 -7.63 -4.47 1.11
C ALA A 77 -6.36 -4.55 1.92
N LEU A 78 -6.33 -3.88 3.08
CA LEU A 78 -5.13 -3.75 3.88
C LEU A 78 -4.45 -5.08 3.70
N ASN A 79 -3.29 -5.08 3.05
CA ASN A 79 -2.50 -6.27 3.02
C ASN A 79 -2.10 -6.36 4.49
N PHE A 80 -2.98 -6.92 5.34
CA PHE A 80 -2.67 -8.10 6.09
C PHE A 80 -1.89 -8.95 5.11
N LYS A 81 -0.59 -8.61 4.99
CA LYS A 81 0.43 -9.62 4.94
C LYS A 81 0.06 -10.45 6.16
N ASP A 82 -0.73 -11.48 5.92
CA ASP A 82 -0.63 -12.64 6.75
C ASP A 82 0.87 -12.86 6.85
N ASP A 83 1.44 -12.70 8.03
CA ASP A 83 2.79 -13.18 8.34
C ASP A 83 2.78 -14.73 8.35
N LYS A 84 2.05 -15.34 7.40
CA LYS A 84 2.14 -16.71 6.91
C LYS A 84 2.83 -16.56 5.56
N ASP A 85 4.00 -17.08 5.32
CA ASP A 85 4.77 -18.07 6.02
C ASP A 85 6.11 -18.06 5.26
N ASP A 86 7.22 -18.19 5.97
CA ASP A 86 8.56 -18.37 5.40
C ASP A 86 8.68 -19.77 4.74
N SER A 87 7.59 -20.27 4.15
CA SER A 87 7.53 -21.56 3.50
C SER A 87 8.23 -21.47 2.15
N PRO A 88 9.26 -22.30 1.90
CA PRO A 88 10.04 -22.27 0.66
C PRO A 88 9.26 -22.75 -0.59
N THR A 89 7.94 -22.93 -0.52
CA THR A 89 7.12 -23.48 -1.62
C THR A 89 6.76 -22.46 -2.70
N GLY A 90 7.33 -21.25 -2.66
CA GLY A 90 7.26 -20.33 -3.80
C GLY A 90 7.90 -20.97 -5.04
N ASP A 91 7.05 -21.41 -5.97
CA ASP A 91 7.36 -21.98 -7.29
C ASP A 91 8.62 -21.40 -7.93
N LYS A 92 8.69 -20.06 -8.01
CA LYS A 92 9.78 -19.32 -8.67
C LYS A 92 11.10 -19.41 -7.90
N LYS A 93 11.08 -19.27 -6.58
CA LYS A 93 12.30 -19.28 -5.75
C LYS A 93 12.98 -20.64 -5.79
N TRP A 94 12.18 -21.71 -5.79
CA TRP A 94 12.71 -23.08 -5.96
C TRP A 94 13.31 -23.24 -7.35
N MET A 95 12.58 -22.88 -8.42
CA MET A 95 13.09 -22.93 -9.79
C MET A 95 14.41 -22.14 -9.96
N ASP A 96 14.55 -21.00 -9.31
CA ASP A 96 15.78 -20.22 -9.30
C ASP A 96 16.94 -20.94 -8.60
N PHE A 97 16.70 -21.56 -7.44
CA PHE A 97 17.70 -22.35 -6.72
C PHE A 97 18.22 -23.53 -7.55
N PHE A 98 17.32 -24.25 -8.23
CA PHE A 98 17.71 -25.38 -9.08
C PHE A 98 18.48 -24.92 -10.33
N LYS A 99 18.10 -23.80 -10.92
CA LYS A 99 18.80 -23.23 -12.08
C LYS A 99 20.24 -22.83 -11.74
N VAL A 100 20.45 -22.11 -10.63
CA VAL A 100 21.80 -21.69 -10.20
C VAL A 100 22.66 -22.91 -9.85
N SER A 101 22.10 -23.89 -9.15
CA SER A 101 22.82 -25.11 -8.77
C SER A 101 23.29 -25.92 -9.99
N ALA A 102 22.44 -26.05 -11.02
CA ALA A 102 22.80 -26.75 -12.26
C ALA A 102 23.91 -26.02 -13.05
N ILE A 103 23.86 -24.69 -13.13
CA ILE A 103 24.90 -23.89 -13.78
C ILE A 103 26.25 -24.08 -13.08
N MET A 104 26.27 -24.00 -11.75
CA MET A 104 27.52 -24.17 -10.98
C MET A 104 28.12 -25.56 -11.15
N ALA A 105 27.30 -26.62 -11.11
CA ALA A 105 27.78 -27.99 -11.36
C ALA A 105 28.35 -28.16 -12.78
N GLY A 106 27.70 -27.56 -13.79
CA GLY A 106 28.18 -27.59 -15.17
C GLY A 106 29.51 -26.86 -15.38
N LEU A 107 29.69 -25.70 -14.73
CA LEU A 107 30.94 -24.94 -14.78
C LEU A 107 32.09 -25.68 -14.10
N VAL A 108 31.86 -26.26 -12.92
CA VAL A 108 32.86 -27.08 -12.22
C VAL A 108 33.22 -28.31 -13.04
N GLY A 109 32.24 -29.01 -13.61
CA GLY A 109 32.46 -30.16 -14.49
C GLY A 109 33.33 -29.80 -15.71
N SER A 110 32.95 -28.75 -16.44
CA SER A 110 33.69 -28.29 -17.64
C SER A 110 35.13 -27.91 -17.31
N PHE A 111 35.36 -27.23 -16.18
CA PHE A 111 36.70 -26.86 -15.74
C PHE A 111 37.56 -28.09 -15.40
N MET A 112 36.98 -29.11 -14.74
CA MET A 112 37.71 -30.33 -14.40
C MET A 112 38.00 -31.22 -15.61
N LEU A 113 37.06 -31.34 -16.56
CA LEU A 113 37.29 -32.06 -17.82
C LEU A 113 38.34 -31.36 -18.69
N GLY A 114 38.32 -30.02 -18.76
CA GLY A 114 39.35 -29.24 -19.47
C GLY A 114 40.76 -29.46 -18.93
N LYS A 115 40.91 -29.62 -17.61
CA LYS A 115 42.21 -29.94 -16.98
C LYS A 115 42.72 -31.36 -17.26
N GLN A 116 41.85 -32.32 -17.56
CA GLN A 116 42.25 -33.69 -17.92
C GLN A 116 42.63 -33.82 -19.40
N VAL A 117 41.93 -33.09 -20.29
CA VAL A 117 42.28 -33.03 -21.72
C VAL A 117 43.63 -32.34 -21.94
N ALA A 118 43.95 -31.27 -21.20
CA ALA A 118 45.23 -30.57 -21.35
C ALA A 118 46.48 -31.37 -20.89
N LYS A 119 46.30 -32.58 -20.35
CA LYS A 119 47.39 -33.47 -19.89
C LYS A 119 47.68 -34.66 -20.81
N ARG A 120 47.04 -34.77 -21.98
CA ARG A 120 47.43 -35.69 -23.06
C ARG A 120 48.07 -34.90 -24.19
#